data_AF-A0A3S4F414-F1
#
_entry.id   AF-A0A3S4F414-F1
#
_cell.length_a   1.000
_cell.length_b   1.000
_cell.length_c   1.000
_cell.angle_alpha   90.00
_cell.angle_beta   90.00
_cell.angle_gamma   90.00
#
_symmetry.space_group_name_H-M   'P 1'
#
loop_
_entity.id
_entity.type
_entity.pdbx_description
1 polymer ?
#
loop_
_entity_poly.entity_id
_entity_poly.type
_entity_poly.pdbx_seq_one_letter_code
_entity_poly.pdbx_strand_id
1 'polypeptide(L)' 'MRLIVGMTGATGAPLGVELLQALRAIPDVETHLVMSKWAKNHY' A
#
# COMPACT_ATOMS: atom_id res chain seq x y z
N MET A 1 9.27 12.79 -4.27
CA MET A 1 8.81 12.59 -2.88
C MET A 1 8.87 11.10 -2.55
N ARG A 2 9.28 10.73 -1.32
CA ARG A 2 9.38 9.32 -0.91
C ARG A 2 8.37 9.05 0.21
N LEU A 3 7.53 8.04 0.03
CA LEU A 3 6.46 7.68 0.96
C LEU A 3 6.65 6.25 1.47
N ILE A 4 6.50 6.04 2.77
CA ILE A 4 6.37 4.71 3.35
C ILE A 4 4.87 4.42 3.52
N VAL A 5 4.40 3.31 2.98
CA VAL A 5 3.01 2.87 3.10
C VAL A 5 2.98 1.60 3.94
N GLY A 6 2.36 1.68 5.12
CA GLY A 6 2.14 0.53 5.99
C GLY A 6 0.75 -0.08 5.77
N MET A 7 0.67 -1.37 5.43
CA MET A 7 -0.60 -2.13 5.38
C MET A 7 -0.64 -3.20 6.46
N THR A 8 -1.73 -3.22 7.24
CA THR A 8 -1.99 -4.18 8.32
C THR A 8 -3.15 -5.12 7.96
N GLY A 9 -3.41 -6.15 8.79
CA GLY A 9 -4.43 -7.17 8.53
C GLY A 9 -5.85 -6.72 8.86
N ALA A 10 -6.29 -5.60 8.29
CA ALA A 10 -7.68 -5.16 8.33
C ALA A 10 -8.42 -5.60 7.06
N THR A 11 -9.75 -5.67 7.11
CA THR A 11 -10.60 -6.04 5.95
C THR A 11 -10.42 -5.10 4.75
N GLY A 12 -10.02 -3.84 4.98
CA GLY A 12 -9.90 -2.80 3.96
C GLY A 12 -8.68 -2.92 3.03
N ALA A 13 -8.13 -4.11 2.82
CA ALA A 13 -6.95 -4.30 1.97
C ALA A 13 -7.13 -3.76 0.53
N PRO A 14 -8.30 -3.88 -0.13
CA PRO A 14 -8.53 -3.29 -1.44
C PRO A 14 -8.27 -1.77 -1.51
N LEU A 15 -8.61 -1.02 -0.45
CA LEU A 15 -8.35 0.43 -0.38
C LEU A 15 -6.84 0.73 -0.40
N GLY A 16 -6.03 -0.11 0.24
CA GLY A 16 -4.57 0.02 0.22
C GLY A 16 -3.99 -0.19 -1.18
N VAL A 17 -4.59 -1.07 -1.98
CA VAL A 17 -4.16 -1.29 -3.37
C VAL A 17 -4.61 -0.17 -4.29
N GLU A 18 -5.84 0.34 -4.15
CA GLU A 18 -6.28 1.53 -4.90
C GLU A 18 -5.38 2.73 -4.61
N LEU A 19 -4.99 2.93 -3.34
CA LEU A 19 -4.03 3.95 -2.96
C LEU A 19 -2.68 3.76 -3.67
N LEU A 20 -2.12 2.55 -3.66
CA LEU A 20 -0.84 2.27 -4.32
C LEU A 20 -0.92 2.45 -5.83
N GLN A 21 -2.05 2.12 -6.47
CA GLN A 21 -2.27 2.37 -7.89
C GLN A 21 -2.32 3.87 -8.20
N ALA A 22 -3.03 4.66 -7.38
CA ALA A 22 -3.08 6.10 -7.51
C ALA A 22 -1.70 6.75 -7.33
N LEU A 23 -0.94 6.34 -6.32
CA LEU A 23 0.42 6.84 -6.07
C LEU A 23 1.38 6.49 -7.22
N ARG A 24 1.25 5.30 -7.81
CA ARG A 24 2.05 4.87 -8.97
C ARG A 24 1.83 5.74 -10.21
N ALA A 25 0.67 6.39 -10.34
CA ALA A 25 0.36 7.27 -11.46
C ALA A 25 1.08 8.64 -11.36
N ILE A 26 1.74 8.93 -10.24
CA ILE A 26 2.44 10.20 -10.00
C ILE A 26 3.95 9.98 -10.25
N PRO A 27 4.54 10.53 -11.34
CA PRO A 27 5.90 10.19 -11.77
C PRO A 27 7.00 10.42 -10.73
N ASP A 28 6.85 11.43 -9.89
CA ASP A 28 7.87 11.84 -8.92
C ASP A 28 7.65 11.22 -7.52
N VAL A 29 6.74 10.26 -7.37
CA VAL A 29 6.45 9.59 -6.11
C VAL A 29 7.05 8.18 -6.09
N GLU A 30 7.92 7.93 -5.12
CA GLU A 30 8.47 6.61 -4.82
C GLU A 30 7.79 6.07 -3.56
N THR A 31 7.19 4.87 -3.65
CA THR A 31 6.51 4.22 -2.53
C THR A 31 7.30 3.02 -2.02
N HIS A 32 7.57 2.98 -0.72
CA HIS A 32 8.11 1.82 -0.02
C HIS A 32 7.01 1.15 0.80
N LEU A 33 6.53 -0.01 0.34
CA LEU A 33 5.45 -0.74 1.00
C LEU A 33 5.99 -1.65 2.12
N VAL A 34 5.40 -1.56 3.30
CA VAL A 34 5.62 -2.47 4.43
C VAL A 34 4.30 -3.16 4.79
N MET A 35 4.26 -4.48 4.70
CA MET A 35 3.06 -5.27 4.99
C MET A 35 3.28 -6.18 6.19
N SER A 36 2.32 -6.20 7.12
CA SER A 36 2.30 -7.20 8.19
C SER A 36 1.99 -8.60 7.64
N LYS A 37 2.34 -9.65 8.40
CA LYS A 37 2.02 -11.04 8.02
C LYS A 37 0.52 -11.23 7.78
N TRP A 38 -0.32 -10.59 8.59
CA TRP A 38 -1.77 -10.66 8.48
C TRP A 38 -2.31 -9.98 7.22
N ALA A 39 -1.70 -8.87 6.80
CA ALA A 39 -2.07 -8.16 5.57
C ALA A 39 -1.84 -9.02 4.31
N LYS A 40 -0.77 -9.84 4.30
CA LYS A 40 -0.47 -10.74 3.17
C LYS A 40 -1.47 -11.89 3.01
N ASN A 41 -2.14 -12.30 4.09
CA ASN A 41 -3.04 -13.45 4.08
C ASN A 41 -4.51 -13.07 3.78
N HIS A 42 -4.83 -11.78 3.69
CA HIS A 42 -6.18 -11.26 3.46
C HIS A 42 -6.31 -10.55 2.10
N TYR A 43 -5.39 -10.85 1.17
CA TYR A 43 -5.42 -10.44 -0.22
C TYR A 43 -5.50 -11.67 -1.13
#